data_AF-A0A8T3VGF1-F1
#
_entry.id   AF-A0A8T3VGF1-F1
#
_cell.length_a   1.000
_cell.length_b   1.000
_cell.length_c   1.000
_cell.angle_alpha   90.00
_cell.angle_beta   90.00
_cell.angle_gamma   90.00
#
_symmetry.space_group_name_H-M   'P 1'
#
loop_
_entity.id
_entity.type
_entity.pdbx_description
1 polymer ?
#
loop_
_entity_poly.entity_id
_entity_poly.type
_entity_poly.pdbx_seq_one_letter_code
_entity_poly.pdbx_strand_id
1 'polypeptide(L)'
;MNGCYCLIIEFNENKKLKIGSRLKIDFKKGCYVYIGSAMNNLKSRVKRHLSNEKKLHWHVDYLLKHSEITEVIYNLDKKVECELSKEMSKNNEYIQDFGCSDCECESHLYYFKNEKEAIEEVIKAYNSIDCEFRIGISDFS
;
A
#
# COMPACT_ATOMS: atom_id res chain seq x y z
N MET A 1 1.21 5.11 -18.63
CA MET A 1 0.70 4.06 -17.75
C MET A 1 0.12 4.72 -16.51
N ASN A 2 -1.15 4.47 -16.25
CA ASN A 2 -1.84 4.85 -15.03
C ASN A 2 -2.52 3.60 -14.45
N GLY A 3 -2.99 3.67 -13.20
CA GLY A 3 -3.60 2.54 -12.52
C GLY A 3 -3.47 2.62 -11.01
N CYS A 4 -3.79 1.52 -10.33
CA CYS A 4 -3.60 1.36 -8.89
C CYS A 4 -2.45 0.39 -8.62
N TYR A 5 -1.91 0.48 -7.42
CA TYR A 5 -0.80 -0.32 -6.95
C TYR A 5 -1.00 -0.67 -5.48
N CYS A 6 -0.51 -1.85 -5.12
CA CYS A 6 -0.38 -2.37 -3.78
C CYS A 6 1.12 -2.51 -3.51
N LEU A 7 1.64 -1.77 -2.54
CA LEU A 7 3.01 -1.94 -2.06
C LEU A 7 3.01 -3.02 -0.98
N ILE A 8 3.80 -4.07 -1.15
CA ILE A 8 4.05 -5.07 -0.12
C ILE A 8 5.24 -4.58 0.69
N ILE A 9 5.00 -4.31 1.97
CA ILE A 9 5.92 -3.59 2.84
C ILE A 9 6.31 -4.48 4.02
N GLU A 10 7.58 -4.86 4.12
CA GLU A 10 8.09 -5.57 5.29
C GLU A 10 8.48 -4.59 6.40
N PHE A 11 7.96 -4.82 7.60
CA PHE A 11 8.23 -4.04 8.80
C PHE A 11 8.90 -4.93 9.85
N ASN A 12 10.19 -4.69 10.10
CA ASN A 12 11.05 -5.65 10.81
C ASN A 12 11.07 -5.52 12.34
N GLU A 13 10.47 -4.46 12.90
CA GLU A 13 10.45 -4.18 14.34
C GLU A 13 9.08 -3.67 14.81
N ASN A 14 8.74 -3.83 16.09
CA ASN A 14 7.58 -3.12 16.67
C ASN A 14 8.00 -1.67 16.94
N LYS A 15 7.27 -0.69 16.41
CA LYS A 15 7.68 0.71 16.52
C LYS A 15 6.54 1.70 16.48
N LYS A 16 6.62 2.69 17.37
CA LYS A 16 5.71 3.84 17.36
C LYS A 16 6.25 4.93 16.43
N LEU A 17 5.55 5.20 15.33
CA LEU A 17 5.96 6.20 14.34
C LEU A 17 5.05 7.43 14.39
N LYS A 18 5.64 8.61 14.24
CA LYS A 18 4.89 9.84 14.02
C LYS A 18 4.64 9.99 12.52
N ILE A 19 3.37 9.96 12.12
CA ILE A 19 2.95 10.14 10.73
C ILE A 19 2.47 11.57 10.55
N GLY A 20 3.22 12.35 9.76
CA GLY A 20 2.90 13.75 9.49
C GLY A 20 2.79 14.62 10.76
N SER A 21 1.79 15.50 10.78
CA SER A 21 1.56 16.47 11.86
C SER A 21 0.67 15.95 12.98
N ARG A 22 -0.05 14.82 12.82
CA ARG A 22 -1.26 14.55 13.61
C ARG A 22 -1.25 13.29 14.48
N LEU A 23 -0.44 12.25 14.23
CA LEU A 23 -0.61 11.00 14.99
C LEU A 23 0.68 10.21 15.25
N LYS A 24 0.80 9.61 16.44
CA LYS A 24 1.74 8.53 16.73
C LYS A 24 0.99 7.20 16.61
N ILE A 25 1.39 6.35 15.68
CA ILE A 25 0.77 5.05 15.40
C ILE A 25 1.75 3.95 15.82
N ASP A 26 1.26 2.92 16.50
CA ASP A 26 2.03 1.74 16.87
C ASP A 26 1.99 0.73 15.71
N PHE A 27 3.12 0.57 15.03
CA PHE A 27 3.32 -0.45 14.00
C PHE A 27 3.89 -1.72 14.62
N LYS A 28 3.32 -2.87 14.25
CA LYS A 28 3.78 -4.20 14.65
C LYS A 28 4.76 -4.72 13.61
N LYS A 29 5.70 -5.56 14.03
CA LYS A 29 6.49 -6.39 13.13
C LYS A 29 5.55 -7.26 12.29
N GLY A 30 5.80 -7.34 10.99
CA GLY A 30 5.01 -8.12 10.05
C GLY A 30 5.06 -7.52 8.65
N CYS A 31 4.02 -7.78 7.87
CA CYS A 31 3.88 -7.24 6.52
C CYS A 31 2.70 -6.27 6.46
N TYR A 32 2.86 -5.20 5.71
CA TYR A 32 1.81 -4.23 5.44
C TYR A 32 1.54 -4.15 3.94
N VAL A 33 0.27 -3.97 3.58
CA VAL A 33 -0.14 -3.67 2.20
C VAL A 33 -0.66 -2.25 2.17
N TYR A 34 0.01 -1.39 1.41
CA TYR A 34 -0.49 -0.05 1.11
C TYR A 34 -1.11 0.00 -0.28
N ILE A 35 -2.36 0.46 -0.38
CA ILE A 35 -3.10 0.58 -1.64
C ILE A 35 -3.10 2.06 -2.06
N GLY A 36 -2.74 2.32 -3.31
CA GLY A 36 -2.76 3.67 -3.85
C GLY A 36 -3.02 3.70 -5.34
N SER A 37 -3.31 4.89 -5.84
CA SER A 37 -3.59 5.15 -7.25
C SER A 37 -2.66 6.20 -7.84
N ALA A 38 -2.39 6.05 -9.12
CA ALA A 38 -1.54 6.94 -9.88
C ALA A 38 -2.16 7.17 -11.27
N MET A 39 -3.13 8.08 -11.33
CA MET A 39 -3.90 8.36 -12.55
C MET A 39 -3.12 9.15 -13.62
N ASN A 40 -2.04 9.83 -13.22
CA ASN A 40 -1.17 10.57 -14.13
C ASN A 40 0.02 9.73 -14.63
N ASN A 41 0.76 9.09 -13.71
CA ASN A 41 1.94 8.30 -14.05
C ASN A 41 2.25 7.28 -12.96
N LEU A 42 1.85 6.03 -13.20
CA LEU A 42 2.07 4.91 -12.29
C LEU A 42 3.55 4.64 -12.03
N LYS A 43 4.35 4.55 -13.11
CA LYS A 43 5.77 4.24 -13.00
C LYS A 43 6.51 5.29 -12.16
N SER A 44 6.24 6.57 -12.39
CA SER A 44 6.84 7.66 -11.60
C SER A 44 6.41 7.64 -10.14
N ARG A 45 5.13 7.35 -9.85
CA ARG A 45 4.61 7.29 -8.48
C ARG A 45 5.25 6.15 -7.68
N VAL A 46 5.29 4.95 -8.26
CA VAL A 46 5.91 3.79 -7.61
C VAL A 46 7.43 3.99 -7.46
N LYS A 47 8.14 4.47 -8.49
CA LYS A 47 9.58 4.83 -8.38
C LYS A 47 9.86 5.79 -7.24
N ARG A 48 8.97 6.78 -7.03
CA ARG A 48 9.09 7.70 -5.90
C ARG A 48 8.94 6.97 -4.56
N HIS A 49 8.01 6.02 -4.42
CA HIS A 49 7.90 5.22 -3.20
C HIS A 49 9.12 4.32 -2.97
N LEU A 50 9.74 3.80 -4.02
CA LEU A 50 10.97 3.00 -3.93
C LEU A 50 12.22 3.85 -3.62
N SER A 51 12.22 5.15 -3.93
CA SER A 51 13.38 6.02 -3.70
C SER A 51 13.60 6.37 -2.23
N ASN A 52 14.81 6.18 -1.70
CA ASN A 52 15.14 6.56 -0.31
C ASN A 52 15.19 8.08 -0.09
N GLU A 53 15.61 8.83 -1.11
CA GLU A 53 15.79 10.28 -1.03
C GLU A 53 14.57 11.02 -1.56
N LYS A 54 13.64 11.34 -0.65
CA LYS A 54 12.44 12.09 -0.98
C LYS A 54 11.97 12.96 0.17
N LYS A 55 11.36 14.09 -0.19
CA LYS A 55 10.51 14.84 0.75
C LYS A 55 9.32 13.96 1.12
N LEU A 56 8.97 13.91 2.40
CA LEU A 56 7.82 13.15 2.89
C LEU A 56 6.55 13.93 2.55
N HIS A 57 5.67 13.34 1.74
CA HIS A 57 4.43 13.99 1.31
C HIS A 57 3.20 13.16 1.69
N TRP A 58 3.24 11.84 1.52
CA TRP A 58 2.13 10.95 1.85
C TRP A 58 2.38 10.21 3.17
N HIS A 59 1.30 9.78 3.84
CA HIS A 59 1.41 9.01 5.09
C HIS A 59 2.31 7.79 4.95
N VAL A 60 2.21 7.05 3.84
CA VAL A 60 3.05 5.89 3.54
C VAL A 60 4.54 6.27 3.44
N ASP A 61 4.90 7.49 3.02
CA ASP A 61 6.32 7.89 2.92
C ASP A 61 7.00 7.86 4.31
N TYR A 62 6.26 8.12 5.40
CA TYR A 62 6.79 8.06 6.76
C TYR A 62 7.02 6.61 7.23
N LEU A 63 6.14 5.69 6.85
CA LEU A 63 6.29 4.26 7.11
C LEU A 63 7.52 3.71 6.37
N LEU A 64 7.63 4.06 5.07
CA LEU A 64 8.71 3.62 4.17
C LEU A 64 10.12 4.06 4.60
N LYS A 65 10.26 4.98 5.55
CA LYS A 65 11.57 5.30 6.14
C LYS A 65 12.08 4.24 7.12
N HIS A 66 11.22 3.34 7.56
CA HIS A 66 11.50 2.34 8.59
C HIS A 66 11.13 0.93 8.12
N SER A 67 10.96 0.74 6.83
CA SER A 67 10.45 -0.48 6.22
C SER A 67 11.06 -0.68 4.84
N GLU A 68 10.85 -1.86 4.28
CA GLU A 68 11.30 -2.20 2.93
C GLU A 68 10.10 -2.56 2.05
N ILE A 69 10.13 -2.17 0.77
CA ILE A 69 9.13 -2.64 -0.20
C ILE A 69 9.71 -3.88 -0.85
N THR A 70 9.08 -5.04 -0.62
CA THR A 70 9.55 -6.33 -1.15
C THR A 70 8.95 -6.63 -2.52
N GLU A 71 7.71 -6.18 -2.75
CA GLU A 71 6.99 -6.45 -4.00
C GLU A 71 5.98 -5.34 -4.32
N VAL A 72 5.60 -5.23 -5.60
CA VAL A 72 4.55 -4.34 -6.09
C VAL A 72 3.57 -5.13 -6.95
N ILE A 73 2.29 -5.09 -6.56
CA ILE A 73 1.18 -5.63 -7.34
C ILE A 73 0.38 -4.48 -7.90
N TYR A 74 0.11 -4.44 -9.20
CA TYR A 74 -0.51 -3.26 -9.82
C TYR A 74 -1.40 -3.62 -11.00
N ASN A 75 -2.39 -2.77 -11.27
CA ASN A 75 -3.21 -2.85 -12.47
C ASN A 75 -2.95 -1.65 -13.38
N LEU A 76 -3.43 -1.73 -14.62
CA LEU A 76 -3.36 -0.65 -15.60
C LEU A 76 -4.74 -0.14 -15.97
N ASP A 77 -4.81 1.14 -16.31
CA ASP A 77 -5.93 1.78 -17.01
C ASP A 77 -7.28 1.78 -16.27
N LYS A 78 -7.33 1.28 -15.03
CA LYS A 78 -8.50 1.34 -14.14
C LYS A 78 -8.15 1.93 -12.77
N LYS A 79 -9.01 2.80 -12.26
CA LYS A 79 -8.95 3.31 -10.88
C LYS A 79 -9.82 2.42 -9.99
N VAL A 80 -9.21 1.42 -9.36
CA VAL A 80 -9.87 0.41 -8.50
C VAL A 80 -9.43 0.48 -7.03
N GLU A 81 -8.78 1.58 -6.63
CA GLU A 81 -8.19 1.76 -5.28
C GLU A 81 -9.21 1.57 -4.16
N CYS A 82 -10.40 2.14 -4.30
CA CYS A 82 -11.46 2.05 -3.29
C CYS A 82 -12.12 0.68 -3.29
N GLU A 83 -12.33 0.07 -4.47
CA GLU A 83 -12.84 -1.29 -4.60
C GLU A 83 -11.88 -2.29 -3.93
N LEU A 84 -10.57 -2.19 -4.21
CA LEU A 84 -9.55 -3.01 -3.55
C LEU A 84 -9.55 -2.80 -2.03
N SER A 85 -9.58 -1.55 -1.58
CA SER A 85 -9.62 -1.25 -0.14
C SER A 85 -10.87 -1.84 0.53
N LYS A 86 -12.02 -1.76 -0.13
CA LYS A 86 -13.27 -2.35 0.38
C LYS A 86 -13.19 -3.87 0.49
N GLU A 87 -12.53 -4.56 -0.44
CA GLU A 87 -12.33 -6.00 -0.34
C GLU A 87 -11.36 -6.35 0.80
N MET A 88 -10.29 -5.58 0.93
CA MET A 88 -9.26 -5.77 1.95
C MET A 88 -9.79 -5.51 3.36
N SER A 89 -10.70 -4.54 3.57
CA SER A 89 -11.22 -4.21 4.90
C SER A 89 -12.19 -5.23 5.49
N LYS A 90 -12.73 -6.16 4.69
CA LYS A 90 -13.73 -7.13 5.16
C LYS A 90 -13.23 -8.06 6.27
N ASN A 91 -11.98 -8.52 6.17
CA ASN A 91 -11.46 -9.59 7.02
C ASN A 91 -10.04 -9.34 7.54
N ASN A 92 -9.46 -8.17 7.27
CA ASN A 92 -8.06 -7.90 7.57
C ASN A 92 -7.90 -6.75 8.58
N GLU A 93 -6.86 -6.84 9.41
CA GLU A 93 -6.47 -5.76 10.31
C GLU A 93 -5.96 -4.57 9.48
N TYR A 94 -6.29 -3.34 9.88
CA TYR A 94 -5.89 -2.14 9.16
C TYR A 94 -5.57 -0.99 10.12
N ILE A 95 -4.90 0.04 9.61
CA ILE A 95 -4.63 1.27 10.34
C ILE A 95 -5.69 2.31 9.98
N GLN A 96 -6.61 2.59 10.90
CA GLN A 96 -7.70 3.55 10.72
C GLN A 96 -7.22 4.90 10.16
N ASP A 97 -7.97 5.45 9.22
CA ASP A 97 -7.78 6.76 8.59
C ASP A 97 -6.43 6.93 7.86
N PHE A 98 -5.76 5.81 7.51
CA PHE A 98 -4.45 5.84 6.86
C PHE A 98 -4.58 5.97 5.34
N GLY A 99 -4.27 7.15 4.81
CA GLY A 99 -4.08 7.35 3.36
C GLY A 99 -5.38 7.46 2.56
N CYS A 100 -6.52 7.62 3.22
CA CYS A 100 -7.87 7.69 2.66
C CYS A 100 -8.55 9.05 2.88
N SER A 101 -7.79 10.15 2.97
CA SER A 101 -8.34 11.47 3.31
C SER A 101 -9.27 12.08 2.25
N ASP A 102 -9.25 11.56 1.03
CA ASP A 102 -10.01 11.99 -0.13
C ASP A 102 -11.06 10.97 -0.57
N CYS A 103 -11.32 9.94 0.24
CA CYS A 103 -12.35 8.94 -0.01
C CYS A 103 -13.04 8.50 1.30
N GLU A 104 -14.03 7.62 1.19
CA GLU A 104 -14.79 7.08 2.34
C GLU A 104 -14.23 5.74 2.86
N CYS A 105 -13.03 5.34 2.44
CA CYS A 105 -12.42 4.10 2.90
C CYS A 105 -11.97 4.22 4.36
N GLU A 106 -12.10 3.15 5.13
CA GLU A 106 -11.64 3.11 6.54
C GLU A 106 -10.11 3.19 6.63
N SER A 107 -9.42 2.63 5.64
CA SER A 107 -7.97 2.65 5.53
C SER A 107 -7.52 2.29 4.12
N HIS A 108 -6.32 2.70 3.74
CA HIS A 108 -5.56 2.16 2.62
C HIS A 108 -4.31 1.39 3.07
N LEU A 109 -4.16 1.08 4.37
CA LEU A 109 -3.03 0.35 4.92
C LEU A 109 -3.47 -0.83 5.80
N TYR A 110 -3.14 -2.04 5.36
CA TYR A 110 -3.58 -3.30 5.95
C TYR A 110 -2.39 -4.07 6.53
N TYR A 111 -2.58 -4.77 7.64
CA TYR A 111 -1.56 -5.55 8.35
C TYR A 111 -1.76 -7.05 8.17
N PHE A 112 -0.65 -7.75 8.01
CA PHE A 112 -0.54 -9.19 7.88
C PHE A 112 0.63 -9.72 8.71
N LYS A 113 0.56 -10.99 9.12
CA LYS A 113 1.64 -11.61 9.91
C LYS A 113 2.90 -11.83 9.08
N ASN A 114 2.75 -12.07 7.78
CA ASN A 114 3.84 -12.35 6.86
C ASN A 114 3.47 -11.92 5.43
N GLU A 115 4.48 -11.84 4.57
CA GLU A 115 4.37 -11.42 3.18
C GLU A 115 3.48 -12.34 2.34
N LYS A 116 3.53 -13.66 2.58
CA LYS A 116 2.73 -14.63 1.83
C LYS A 116 1.23 -14.36 2.00
N GLU A 117 0.77 -14.19 3.24
CA GLU A 117 -0.62 -13.84 3.55
C GLU A 117 -1.03 -12.51 2.87
N ALA A 118 -0.15 -11.51 2.92
CA ALA A 118 -0.39 -10.21 2.30
C ALA A 118 -0.60 -10.32 0.78
N ILE A 119 0.29 -11.03 0.08
CA ILE A 119 0.19 -11.22 -1.37
C ILE A 119 -1.06 -12.02 -1.75
N GLU A 120 -1.37 -13.10 -1.01
CA GLU A 120 -2.57 -13.90 -1.24
C GLU A 120 -3.86 -13.08 -1.11
N GLU A 121 -3.96 -12.21 -0.10
CA GLU A 121 -5.12 -11.34 0.10
C GLU A 121 -5.26 -10.28 -0.99
N VAL A 122 -4.14 -9.69 -1.44
CA VAL A 122 -4.18 -8.75 -2.58
C VAL A 122 -4.65 -9.44 -3.87
N ILE A 123 -4.16 -10.65 -4.15
CA ILE A 123 -4.59 -11.43 -5.33
C ILE A 123 -6.08 -11.76 -5.23
N LYS A 124 -6.58 -12.18 -4.06
CA LYS A 124 -8.01 -12.42 -3.84
C LYS A 124 -8.84 -11.16 -4.07
N ALA A 125 -8.38 -10.01 -3.58
CA ALA A 125 -9.06 -8.73 -3.76
C ALA A 125 -9.13 -8.32 -5.24
N TYR A 126 -8.06 -8.48 -6.02
CA TYR A 126 -8.11 -8.22 -7.46
C TYR A 126 -9.05 -9.18 -8.20
N ASN A 127 -9.02 -10.47 -7.85
CA ASN A 127 -9.90 -11.47 -8.47
C ASN A 127 -11.38 -11.22 -8.15
N SER A 128 -11.71 -10.78 -6.92
CA SER A 128 -13.11 -10.54 -6.53
C SER A 128 -13.74 -9.33 -7.24
N ILE A 129 -12.92 -8.41 -7.75
CA ILE A 129 -13.35 -7.24 -8.52
C ILE A 129 -13.16 -7.39 -10.03
N ASP A 130 -12.80 -8.59 -10.51
CA ASP A 130 -12.57 -8.91 -11.93
C ASP A 130 -11.60 -7.91 -12.61
N CYS A 131 -10.48 -7.65 -11.95
CA CYS A 131 -9.45 -6.74 -12.46
C CYS A 131 -8.13 -7.47 -12.69
N GLU A 132 -7.65 -7.44 -13.93
CA GLU A 132 -6.31 -7.91 -14.26
C GLU A 132 -5.24 -7.10 -13.51
N PHE A 133 -4.19 -7.79 -13.09
CA PHE A 133 -3.06 -7.22 -12.36
C PHE A 133 -1.75 -7.86 -12.80
N ARG A 134 -0.66 -7.22 -12.40
CA ARG A 134 0.72 -7.66 -12.60
C ARG A 134 1.43 -7.65 -11.26
N ILE A 135 2.44 -8.50 -11.13
CA ILE A 135 3.30 -8.60 -9.96
C ILE A 135 4.73 -8.38 -10.45
N GLY A 136 5.45 -7.42 -9.86
CA GLY A 136 6.84 -7.20 -10.21
C GLY A 136 7.35 -5.82 -9.81
N ILE A 137 8.16 -5.77 -8.76
CA ILE A 137 8.91 -4.60 -8.34
C ILE A 137 9.96 -4.18 -9.39
N SER A 138 10.52 -5.14 -10.13
CA SER A 138 11.52 -4.91 -11.17
C SER A 138 10.99 -4.10 -12.37
N ASP A 139 9.67 -4.09 -12.60
CA ASP A 139 9.04 -3.25 -13.63
C ASP A 139 9.24 -1.75 -13.38
N PHE A 140 9.55 -1.40 -12.12
CA PHE A 140 9.78 -0.05 -11.63
C PHE A 140 11.25 0.27 -11.39
N SER A 141 12.17 -0.56 -11.90
CA SER A 141 13.58 -0.19 -12.03
C SER A 141 13.83 0.82 -13.16
#